data_AF-A0A0B0MPR2-F1
#
_entry.id   AF-A0A0B0MPR2-F1
#
_cell.length_a   1.000
_cell.length_b   1.000
_cell.length_c   1.000
_cell.angle_alpha   90.00
_cell.angle_beta   90.00
_cell.angle_gamma   90.00
#
_symmetry.space_group_name_H-M   'P 1'
#
loop_
_entity.id
_entity.type
_entity.pdbx_description
1 polymer ?
#
loop_
_entity_poly.entity_id
_entity_poly.type
_entity_poly.pdbx_seq_one_letter_code
_entity_poly.pdbx_strand_id
1 'polypeptide(L)'
;MGADIVTNTSEQVENVQEKAMEEAGRASNKVKTSANKFLDGLKNMTSMEALNTVMGIANLLGLATAYGMSVWVTFISSYILAGQLPRLQFGVVQSKIYPVYFRAMAYSIGMALLGHLLWHRKRSISSPPEVFQAINLLSTLFMVLVNGLYLEPKATKVMFERMKMEKEEGRGRHDFVAEGSRVTESPSVADPVAKNSRKGPSTAPAPAPAPEPAPAVAPTSSEQEVIKRTMGRLNERLKKLNTNSSMLNILTLMALTWHLVYLGQRLTLNC
;
A
#
# COMPACT_ATOMS: atom_id res chain seq x y z
N MET A 1 72.27 1.24 58.19
CA MET A 1 71.32 0.12 58.33
C MET A 1 69.94 0.38 57.72
N GLY A 2 69.49 1.63 57.54
CA GLY A 2 68.17 1.90 56.92
C GLY A 2 68.10 1.78 55.39
N ALA A 3 69.21 2.01 54.67
CA ALA A 3 69.21 2.02 53.20
C ALA A 3 69.07 0.60 52.60
N ASP A 4 69.85 -0.38 53.06
CA ASP A 4 69.84 -1.75 52.52
C ASP A 4 68.54 -2.53 52.75
N ILE A 5 67.80 -2.21 53.82
CA ILE A 5 66.50 -2.82 54.11
C ILE A 5 65.42 -2.27 53.14
N VAL A 6 65.51 -0.99 52.80
CA VAL A 6 64.56 -0.34 51.88
C VAL A 6 64.77 -0.85 50.44
N THR A 7 66.02 -1.02 49.99
CA THR A 7 66.34 -1.55 48.64
C THR A 7 65.89 -3.00 48.47
N ASN A 8 66.12 -3.86 49.45
CA ASN A 8 65.67 -5.26 49.40
C ASN A 8 64.12 -5.35 49.38
N THR A 9 63.46 -4.49 50.16
CA THR A 9 62.00 -4.44 50.19
C THR A 9 61.42 -3.95 48.86
N SER A 10 62.04 -2.96 48.19
CA SER A 10 61.59 -2.48 46.88
C SER A 10 61.77 -3.54 45.78
N GLU A 11 62.89 -4.27 45.76
CA GLU A 11 63.13 -5.33 44.77
C GLU A 11 62.15 -6.52 44.92
N GLN A 12 61.77 -6.85 46.15
CA GLN A 12 60.76 -7.89 46.37
C GLN A 12 59.36 -7.45 45.92
N VAL A 13 58.99 -6.19 46.16
CA VAL A 13 57.71 -5.65 45.71
C VAL A 13 57.63 -5.63 44.18
N GLU A 14 58.70 -5.24 43.49
CA GLU A 14 58.76 -5.20 42.03
C GLU A 14 58.63 -6.61 41.42
N ASN A 15 59.36 -7.59 41.95
CA ASN A 15 59.26 -9.00 41.51
C ASN A 15 57.86 -9.61 41.74
N VAL A 16 57.21 -9.28 42.87
CA VAL A 16 55.85 -9.75 43.15
C VAL A 16 54.84 -9.10 42.21
N GLN A 17 55.02 -7.81 41.91
CA GLN A 17 54.17 -7.08 40.98
C GLN A 17 54.32 -7.60 39.54
N GLU A 18 55.55 -7.88 39.09
CA GLU A 18 55.82 -8.44 37.76
C GLU A 18 55.17 -9.82 37.59
N LYS A 19 55.33 -10.72 38.58
CA LYS A 19 54.69 -12.04 38.59
C LYS A 19 53.17 -11.97 38.65
N ALA A 20 52.60 -11.00 39.37
CA ALA A 20 51.16 -10.78 39.38
C ALA A 20 50.66 -10.29 38.01
N MET A 21 51.44 -9.46 37.30
CA MET A 21 51.07 -8.87 36.02
C MET A 21 51.16 -9.85 34.85
N GLU A 22 52.31 -10.50 34.62
CA GLU A 22 52.40 -11.96 34.79
C GLU A 22 51.18 -12.86 34.53
N GLU A 23 50.71 -13.41 35.66
CA GLU A 23 49.59 -14.32 35.77
C GLU A 23 48.27 -13.66 35.37
N ALA A 24 48.07 -12.37 35.66
CA ALA A 24 46.89 -11.64 35.22
C ALA A 24 46.80 -11.58 33.68
N GLY A 25 47.93 -11.38 33.00
CA GLY A 25 48.04 -11.42 31.54
C GLY A 25 47.71 -12.80 30.98
N ARG A 26 48.24 -13.87 31.58
CA ARG A 26 47.92 -15.26 31.19
C ARG A 26 46.45 -15.63 31.43
N ALA A 27 45.87 -15.21 32.56
CA ALA A 27 44.47 -15.43 32.88
C ALA A 27 43.54 -14.69 31.91
N SER A 28 43.83 -13.41 31.65
CA SER A 28 43.08 -12.59 30.69
C SER A 28 43.13 -13.17 29.28
N ASN A 29 44.30 -13.63 28.82
CA ASN A 29 44.42 -14.29 27.51
C ASN A 29 43.67 -15.62 27.44
N LYS A 30 43.65 -16.43 28.50
CA LYS A 30 42.84 -17.65 28.57
C LYS A 30 41.34 -17.34 28.49
N VAL A 31 40.87 -16.35 29.25
CA VAL A 31 39.46 -15.91 29.23
C VAL A 31 39.08 -15.40 27.85
N LYS A 32 39.93 -14.56 27.22
CA LYS A 32 39.69 -14.03 25.87
C LYS A 32 39.68 -15.11 24.81
N THR A 33 40.58 -16.09 24.89
CA THR A 33 40.64 -17.23 23.95
C THR A 33 39.43 -18.15 24.13
N SER A 34 39.00 -18.39 25.37
CA SER A 34 37.82 -19.19 25.67
C SER A 34 36.53 -18.49 25.21
N ALA A 35 36.44 -17.18 25.44
CA ALA A 35 35.33 -16.36 24.95
C ALA A 35 35.26 -16.35 23.43
N ASN A 36 36.39 -16.18 22.74
CA ASN A 36 36.43 -16.26 21.27
C ASN A 36 36.05 -17.66 20.76
N LYS A 37 36.53 -18.75 21.37
CA LYS A 37 36.11 -20.11 21.00
C LYS A 37 34.62 -20.35 21.22
N PHE A 38 34.05 -19.82 22.31
CA PHE A 38 32.62 -19.93 22.58
C PHE A 38 31.80 -19.10 21.59
N LEU A 39 32.23 -17.88 21.27
CA LEU A 39 31.59 -17.04 20.25
C LEU A 39 31.71 -17.64 18.85
N ASP A 40 32.86 -18.20 18.48
CA ASP A 40 33.05 -18.90 17.21
C ASP A 40 32.23 -20.20 17.16
N GLY A 41 32.15 -20.92 18.28
CA GLY A 41 31.27 -22.09 18.43
C GLY A 41 29.80 -21.72 18.29
N LEU A 42 29.36 -20.61 18.88
CA LEU A 42 28.00 -20.10 18.76
C LEU A 42 27.71 -19.64 17.32
N LYS A 43 28.65 -18.95 16.68
CA LYS A 43 28.59 -18.50 15.28
C LYS A 43 28.57 -19.68 14.30
N ASN A 44 29.32 -20.73 14.60
CA ASN A 44 29.32 -22.01 13.88
C ASN A 44 28.16 -22.94 14.28
N MET A 45 27.41 -22.67 15.36
CA MET A 45 26.17 -23.40 15.72
C MET A 45 24.94 -22.74 15.13
N THR A 46 24.92 -21.40 14.99
CA THR A 46 24.06 -20.68 14.03
C THR A 46 24.51 -20.91 12.58
N SER A 47 25.17 -22.05 12.35
CA SER A 47 26.00 -22.38 11.20
C SER A 47 25.23 -22.16 9.93
N MET A 48 25.98 -21.78 8.91
CA MET A 48 25.47 -21.10 7.75
C MET A 48 24.47 -21.92 6.91
N GLU A 49 24.31 -23.20 7.24
CA GLU A 49 23.26 -24.10 6.77
C GLU A 49 21.86 -23.74 7.31
N ALA A 50 21.73 -23.42 8.61
CA ALA A 50 20.48 -22.91 9.17
C ALA A 50 20.12 -21.54 8.57
N LEU A 51 21.12 -20.66 8.39
CA LEU A 51 20.92 -19.38 7.71
C LEU A 51 20.49 -19.57 6.26
N ASN A 52 21.13 -20.49 5.52
CA ASN A 52 20.72 -20.83 4.17
C ASN A 52 19.25 -21.28 4.16
N THR A 53 18.88 -22.27 4.98
CA THR A 53 17.50 -22.77 5.07
C THR A 53 16.50 -21.65 5.38
N VAL A 54 16.81 -20.77 6.33
CA VAL A 54 15.96 -19.60 6.65
C VAL A 54 15.84 -18.65 5.47
N MET A 55 16.92 -18.37 4.74
CA MET A 55 16.89 -17.50 3.56
C MET A 55 16.11 -18.12 2.40
N GLY A 56 16.20 -19.44 2.20
CA GLY A 56 15.41 -20.18 1.22
C GLY A 56 13.91 -20.16 1.57
N ILE A 57 13.57 -20.37 2.83
CA ILE A 57 12.18 -20.26 3.33
C ILE A 57 11.68 -18.82 3.18
N ALA A 58 12.47 -17.81 3.53
CA ALA A 58 12.11 -16.41 3.35
C ALA A 58 11.88 -16.05 1.87
N ASN A 59 12.71 -16.59 0.96
CA ASN A 59 12.53 -16.41 -0.47
C ASN A 59 11.19 -17.00 -0.95
N LEU A 60 10.95 -18.27 -0.62
CA LEU A 60 9.74 -18.99 -0.98
C LEU A 60 8.48 -18.36 -0.39
N LEU A 61 8.52 -17.96 0.88
CA LEU A 61 7.39 -17.35 1.58
C LEU A 61 7.06 -15.98 0.99
N GLY A 62 8.08 -15.15 0.74
CA GLY A 62 7.91 -13.85 0.08
C GLY A 62 7.32 -14.01 -1.33
N LEU A 63 7.84 -14.95 -2.11
CA LEU A 63 7.36 -15.25 -3.46
C LEU A 63 5.91 -15.76 -3.44
N ALA A 64 5.60 -16.77 -2.64
CA ALA A 64 4.27 -17.37 -2.56
C ALA A 64 3.22 -16.34 -2.11
N THR A 65 3.55 -15.52 -1.11
CA THR A 65 2.67 -14.45 -0.62
C THR A 65 2.45 -13.40 -1.71
N ALA A 66 3.51 -12.93 -2.38
CA ALA A 66 3.39 -11.96 -3.47
C ALA A 66 2.59 -12.50 -4.66
N TYR A 67 2.82 -13.74 -5.05
CA TYR A 67 2.12 -14.40 -6.15
C TYR A 67 0.62 -14.57 -5.84
N GLY A 68 0.29 -15.11 -4.66
CA GLY A 68 -1.09 -15.29 -4.22
C GLY A 68 -1.84 -13.97 -4.13
N MET A 69 -1.23 -12.92 -3.53
CA MET A 69 -1.82 -11.58 -3.48
C MET A 69 -2.04 -10.99 -4.88
N SER A 70 -1.07 -11.16 -5.79
CA SER A 70 -1.19 -10.67 -7.17
C SER A 70 -2.36 -11.32 -7.89
N VAL A 71 -2.48 -12.66 -7.83
CA VAL A 71 -3.60 -13.42 -8.43
C VAL A 71 -4.94 -12.98 -7.84
N TRP A 72 -5.01 -12.85 -6.51
CA TRP A 72 -6.22 -12.43 -5.82
C TRP A 72 -6.68 -11.04 -6.28
N VAL A 73 -5.78 -10.06 -6.29
CA VAL A 73 -6.13 -8.67 -6.64
C VAL A 73 -6.43 -8.51 -8.13
N THR A 74 -5.76 -9.25 -9.01
CA THR A 74 -6.00 -9.13 -10.46
C THR A 74 -7.28 -9.82 -10.91
N PHE A 75 -7.58 -11.02 -10.41
CA PHE A 75 -8.70 -11.80 -10.91
C PHE A 75 -9.91 -11.78 -9.98
N ILE A 76 -9.71 -12.10 -8.70
CA ILE A 76 -10.81 -12.31 -7.75
C ILE A 76 -11.43 -10.97 -7.35
N SER A 77 -10.59 -10.00 -7.01
CA SER A 77 -11.04 -8.64 -6.71
C SER A 77 -11.79 -8.08 -7.91
N SER A 78 -11.18 -8.05 -9.11
CA SER A 78 -11.83 -7.52 -10.32
C SER A 78 -13.21 -8.14 -10.61
N TYR A 79 -13.37 -9.46 -10.39
CA TYR A 79 -14.65 -10.15 -10.60
C TYR A 79 -15.73 -9.72 -9.60
N ILE A 80 -15.43 -9.76 -8.30
CA ILE A 80 -16.38 -9.42 -7.21
C ILE A 80 -16.89 -7.97 -7.37
N LEU A 81 -16.00 -7.12 -7.84
CA LEU A 81 -16.10 -5.67 -7.84
C LEU A 81 -16.88 -5.13 -9.02
N ALA A 82 -16.85 -5.87 -10.15
CA ALA A 82 -17.73 -5.64 -11.28
C ALA A 82 -19.21 -5.94 -10.95
N GLY A 83 -19.47 -6.83 -9.97
CA GLY A 83 -20.81 -7.30 -9.67
C GLY A 83 -21.54 -6.62 -8.50
N GLN A 84 -20.82 -6.04 -7.53
CA GLN A 84 -21.39 -5.79 -6.19
C GLN A 84 -21.39 -4.34 -5.71
N LEU A 85 -20.66 -3.41 -6.36
CA LEU A 85 -20.48 -2.04 -5.82
C LEU A 85 -20.78 -0.94 -6.84
N PRO A 86 -21.58 0.08 -6.48
CA PRO A 86 -21.64 1.34 -7.21
C PRO A 86 -20.23 1.93 -7.35
N ARG A 87 -19.87 2.38 -8.56
CA ARG A 87 -18.50 2.83 -8.93
C ARG A 87 -17.89 3.85 -7.96
N LEU A 88 -18.73 4.66 -7.31
CA LEU A 88 -18.35 5.63 -6.28
C LEU A 88 -17.87 4.94 -4.98
N GLN A 89 -18.65 4.01 -4.44
CA GLN A 89 -18.28 3.28 -3.21
C GLN A 89 -17.07 2.38 -3.44
N PHE A 90 -17.02 1.76 -4.61
CA PHE A 90 -15.88 0.97 -5.06
C PHE A 90 -14.57 1.76 -4.98
N GLY A 91 -14.58 2.98 -5.51
CA GLY A 91 -13.41 3.84 -5.50
C GLY A 91 -12.93 4.22 -4.09
N VAL A 92 -13.84 4.50 -3.16
CA VAL A 92 -13.47 4.79 -1.75
C VAL A 92 -12.77 3.59 -1.13
N VAL A 93 -13.31 2.39 -1.34
CA VAL A 93 -12.71 1.14 -0.83
C VAL A 93 -11.33 0.91 -1.45
N GLN A 94 -11.19 1.11 -2.76
CA GLN A 94 -9.91 1.03 -3.47
C GLN A 94 -8.84 1.93 -2.85
N SER A 95 -9.18 3.19 -2.57
CA SER A 95 -8.24 4.17 -1.99
C SER A 95 -7.68 3.77 -0.61
N LYS A 96 -8.31 2.80 0.07
CA LYS A 96 -7.90 2.29 1.38
C LYS A 96 -7.21 0.94 1.30
N ILE A 97 -7.62 0.08 0.38
CA ILE A 97 -7.07 -1.27 0.21
C ILE A 97 -5.74 -1.22 -0.56
N TYR A 98 -5.65 -0.43 -1.63
CA TYR A 98 -4.47 -0.41 -2.47
C TYR A 98 -3.18 0.02 -1.76
N PRO A 99 -3.16 1.00 -0.84
CA PRO A 99 -1.90 1.39 -0.19
C PRO A 99 -1.35 0.26 0.68
N VAL A 100 -2.26 -0.50 1.30
CA VAL A 100 -1.92 -1.68 2.10
C VAL A 100 -1.43 -2.80 1.20
N TYR A 101 -2.11 -3.05 0.08
CA TYR A 101 -1.72 -4.05 -0.90
C TYR A 101 -0.32 -3.79 -1.47
N PHE A 102 -0.04 -2.57 -1.95
CA PHE A 102 1.26 -2.26 -2.56
C PHE A 102 2.41 -2.34 -1.54
N ARG A 103 2.17 -1.94 -0.28
CA ARG A 103 3.15 -2.12 0.80
C ARG A 103 3.39 -3.59 1.10
N ALA A 104 2.33 -4.39 1.25
CA ALA A 104 2.45 -5.83 1.48
C ALA A 104 3.18 -6.52 0.32
N MET A 105 2.85 -6.18 -0.93
CA MET A 105 3.55 -6.65 -2.12
C MET A 105 5.03 -6.27 -2.11
N ALA A 106 5.36 -5.01 -1.81
CA ALA A 106 6.75 -4.55 -1.74
C ALA A 106 7.55 -5.28 -0.64
N TYR A 107 6.94 -5.50 0.54
CA TYR A 107 7.59 -6.27 1.61
C TYR A 107 7.79 -7.73 1.23
N SER A 108 6.79 -8.38 0.62
CA SER A 108 6.88 -9.78 0.21
C SER A 108 7.91 -9.99 -0.91
N ILE A 109 7.93 -9.12 -1.94
CA ILE A 109 8.92 -9.17 -3.02
C ILE A 109 10.31 -8.78 -2.49
N GLY A 110 10.39 -7.80 -1.58
CA GLY A 110 11.63 -7.40 -0.92
C GLY A 110 12.23 -8.53 -0.09
N MET A 111 11.39 -9.26 0.67
CA MET A 111 11.79 -10.46 1.40
C MET A 111 12.26 -11.56 0.44
N ALA A 112 11.57 -11.74 -0.70
CA ALA A 112 11.98 -12.68 -1.72
C ALA A 112 13.36 -12.33 -2.31
N LEU A 113 13.57 -11.06 -2.65
CA LEU A 113 14.82 -10.55 -3.19
C LEU A 113 15.98 -10.67 -2.18
N LEU A 114 15.74 -10.30 -0.93
CA LEU A 114 16.72 -10.42 0.15
C LEU A 114 17.11 -11.89 0.39
N GLY A 115 16.13 -12.79 0.45
CA GLY A 115 16.38 -14.22 0.57
C GLY A 115 17.23 -14.75 -0.60
N HIS A 116 16.91 -14.35 -1.83
CA HIS A 116 17.66 -14.73 -3.04
C HIS A 116 19.11 -14.21 -3.02
N LEU A 117 19.29 -12.92 -2.73
CA LEU A 117 20.60 -12.28 -2.68
C LEU A 117 21.48 -12.84 -1.56
N LEU A 118 20.92 -13.05 -0.36
CA LEU A 118 21.68 -13.53 0.79
C LEU A 118 22.02 -15.02 0.67
N TRP A 119 21.16 -15.83 0.05
CA TRP A 119 21.45 -17.21 -0.31
C TRP A 119 22.64 -17.31 -1.28
N HIS A 120 22.66 -16.48 -2.32
CA HIS A 120 23.71 -16.52 -3.35
C HIS A 120 24.97 -15.69 -3.03
N ARG A 121 24.91 -14.72 -2.12
CA ARG A 121 26.09 -13.93 -1.69
C ARG A 121 27.23 -14.80 -1.16
N LYS A 122 26.92 -16.00 -0.67
CA LYS A 122 27.90 -16.92 -0.09
C LYS A 122 28.41 -18.00 -1.07
N ARG A 123 27.72 -18.18 -2.19
CA ARG A 123 28.08 -19.08 -3.29
C ARG A 123 28.07 -18.23 -4.55
N SER A 124 29.20 -17.55 -4.79
CA SER A 124 29.44 -16.56 -5.85
C SER A 124 28.38 -16.57 -6.95
N ILE A 125 27.62 -15.48 -7.09
CA ILE A 125 26.69 -15.25 -8.20
C ILE A 125 27.52 -15.23 -9.49
N SER A 126 27.77 -16.40 -10.05
CA SER A 126 28.57 -16.56 -11.27
C SER A 126 27.74 -17.12 -12.41
N SER A 127 26.52 -17.61 -12.15
CA SER A 127 25.67 -18.13 -13.21
C SER A 127 24.77 -17.02 -13.80
N PRO A 128 24.72 -16.86 -15.13
CA PRO A 128 23.80 -15.95 -15.82
C PRO A 128 22.32 -16.04 -15.38
N PRO A 129 21.72 -17.24 -15.14
CA PRO A 129 20.32 -17.32 -14.73
C PRO A 129 20.05 -16.73 -13.33
N GLU A 130 20.98 -16.83 -12.39
CA GLU A 130 20.81 -16.28 -11.03
C GLU A 130 20.79 -14.75 -11.03
N VAL A 131 21.66 -14.14 -11.86
CA VAL A 131 21.70 -12.67 -12.06
C VAL A 131 20.39 -12.22 -12.70
N PHE A 132 19.93 -12.91 -13.74
CA PHE A 132 18.68 -12.58 -14.41
C PHE A 132 17.48 -12.64 -13.45
N GLN A 133 17.44 -13.66 -12.58
CA GLN A 133 16.40 -13.83 -11.59
C GLN A 133 16.40 -12.70 -10.53
N ALA A 134 17.58 -12.27 -10.09
CA ALA A 134 17.72 -11.13 -9.18
C ALA A 134 17.26 -9.82 -9.84
N ILE A 135 17.63 -9.58 -11.10
CA ILE A 135 17.16 -8.43 -11.89
C ILE A 135 15.65 -8.48 -12.07
N ASN A 136 15.07 -9.66 -12.35
CA ASN A 136 13.63 -9.82 -12.50
C ASN A 136 12.87 -9.46 -11.21
N LEU A 137 13.31 -9.96 -10.05
CA LEU A 137 12.72 -9.61 -8.76
C LEU A 137 12.88 -8.11 -8.43
N LEU A 138 14.05 -7.54 -8.73
CA LEU A 138 14.30 -6.11 -8.52
C LEU A 138 13.42 -5.24 -9.42
N SER A 139 13.27 -5.61 -10.69
CA SER A 139 12.37 -4.94 -11.64
C SER A 139 10.91 -5.04 -11.18
N THR A 140 10.50 -6.22 -10.68
CA THR A 140 9.16 -6.43 -10.13
C THR A 140 8.92 -5.54 -8.91
N LEU A 141 9.89 -5.44 -7.99
CA LEU A 141 9.82 -4.56 -6.83
C LEU A 141 9.69 -3.09 -7.27
N PHE A 142 10.49 -2.68 -8.25
CA PHE A 142 10.44 -1.31 -8.78
C PHE A 142 9.07 -0.99 -9.41
N MET A 143 8.52 -1.91 -10.22
CA MET A 143 7.19 -1.73 -10.81
C MET A 143 6.10 -1.58 -9.74
N VAL A 144 6.12 -2.40 -8.70
CA VAL A 144 5.17 -2.33 -7.58
C VAL A 144 5.29 -1.00 -6.84
N LEU A 145 6.53 -0.53 -6.58
CA LEU A 145 6.76 0.76 -5.93
C LEU A 145 6.29 1.94 -6.80
N VAL A 146 6.56 1.93 -8.10
CA VAL A 146 6.05 2.96 -9.02
C VAL A 146 4.53 2.95 -9.07
N ASN A 147 3.92 1.77 -9.09
CA ASN A 147 2.46 1.63 -9.10
C ASN A 147 1.84 2.20 -7.81
N GLY A 148 2.37 1.82 -6.64
CA GLY A 148 1.85 2.25 -5.34
C GLY A 148 2.22 3.68 -4.92
N LEU A 149 3.42 4.17 -5.24
CA LEU A 149 3.85 5.50 -4.79
C LEU A 149 3.50 6.63 -5.77
N TYR A 150 3.35 6.33 -7.07
CA TYR A 150 3.11 7.36 -8.09
C TYR A 150 1.73 7.25 -8.75
N LEU A 151 1.38 6.07 -9.26
CA LEU A 151 0.12 5.92 -10.01
C LEU A 151 -1.10 5.93 -9.08
N GLU A 152 -1.01 5.27 -7.93
CA GLU A 152 -2.12 5.14 -7.00
C GLU A 152 -2.56 6.48 -6.37
N PRO A 153 -1.68 7.33 -5.80
CA PRO A 153 -2.13 8.61 -5.24
C PRO A 153 -2.74 9.51 -6.32
N LYS A 154 -2.22 9.42 -7.55
CA LYS A 154 -2.72 10.16 -8.70
C LYS A 154 -4.09 9.66 -9.16
N ALA A 155 -4.29 8.34 -9.21
CA ALA A 155 -5.58 7.73 -9.53
C ALA A 155 -6.64 8.07 -8.48
N THR A 156 -6.28 7.95 -7.21
CA THR A 156 -7.13 8.27 -6.07
C THR A 156 -7.54 9.74 -6.07
N LYS A 157 -6.61 10.67 -6.33
CA LYS A 157 -6.93 12.10 -6.44
C LYS A 157 -7.93 12.39 -7.56
N VAL A 158 -7.68 11.88 -8.76
CA VAL A 158 -8.58 12.08 -9.92
C VAL A 158 -9.96 11.47 -9.65
N MET A 159 -10.01 10.33 -8.96
CA MET A 159 -11.26 9.68 -8.59
C MET A 159 -12.06 10.50 -7.56
N PHE A 160 -11.41 11.11 -6.57
CA PHE A 160 -12.07 12.01 -5.62
C PHE A 160 -12.55 13.31 -6.27
N GLU A 161 -11.76 13.90 -7.18
CA GLU A 161 -12.19 15.07 -7.95
C GLU A 161 -13.45 14.77 -8.77
N ARG A 162 -13.47 13.61 -9.44
CA ARG A 162 -14.64 13.12 -10.19
C ARG A 162 -15.86 12.92 -9.29
N MET A 163 -15.65 12.28 -8.12
CA MET A 163 -16.70 12.04 -7.13
C MET A 163 -17.31 13.33 -6.58
N LYS A 164 -16.48 14.35 -6.36
CA LYS A 164 -16.93 15.67 -5.93
C LYS A 164 -17.81 16.32 -7.01
N MET A 165 -17.38 16.29 -8.27
CA MET A 165 -18.15 16.85 -9.40
C MET A 165 -19.46 16.10 -9.64
N GLU A 166 -19.48 14.77 -9.52
CA GLU A 166 -20.70 13.96 -9.64
C GLU A 166 -21.72 14.28 -8.53
N LYS A 167 -21.23 14.59 -7.32
CA LYS A 167 -22.07 15.03 -6.19
C LYS A 167 -22.62 16.45 -6.40
N GLU A 168 -21.85 17.35 -7.01
CA GLU A 168 -22.26 18.72 -7.33
C GLU A 168 -23.29 18.74 -8.47
N GLU A 169 -23.14 17.90 -9.50
CA GLU A 169 -24.14 17.73 -10.57
C GLU A 169 -25.45 17.10 -10.07
N GLY A 170 -25.38 16.13 -9.15
CA GLY A 170 -26.58 15.51 -8.56
C GLY A 170 -27.42 16.48 -7.73
N ARG A 171 -26.80 17.53 -7.19
CA ARG A 171 -27.46 18.58 -6.39
C ARG A 171 -28.15 19.63 -7.26
N GLY A 172 -27.68 19.83 -8.50
CA GLY A 172 -28.29 20.74 -9.47
C GLY A 172 -29.38 20.12 -10.34
N ARG A 173 -29.65 18.82 -10.23
CA ARG A 173 -30.65 18.13 -11.07
C ARG A 173 -32.04 18.00 -10.44
N HIS A 174 -32.19 18.34 -9.16
CA HIS A 174 -33.48 18.35 -8.49
C HIS A 174 -34.34 19.58 -8.82
N ASP A 175 -33.76 20.62 -9.43
CA ASP A 175 -34.45 21.89 -9.72
C ASP A 175 -34.86 22.08 -11.19
N PHE A 176 -34.59 21.10 -12.07
CA PHE A 176 -34.93 21.17 -13.51
C PHE A 176 -36.04 20.21 -13.95
N VAL A 177 -36.75 19.55 -13.02
CA VAL A 177 -37.93 18.73 -13.34
C VAL A 177 -39.15 19.27 -12.58
N ALA A 178 -39.45 20.55 -12.80
CA ALA A 178 -40.74 21.14 -12.46
C ALA A 178 -41.02 22.27 -13.46
N GLU A 179 -41.23 21.94 -14.72
CA GLU A 179 -42.20 22.64 -15.57
C GLU A 179 -42.38 21.84 -16.87
N GLY A 180 -43.60 21.42 -17.15
CA GLY A 180 -43.92 20.63 -18.33
C GLY A 180 -45.21 19.82 -18.24
N SER A 181 -46.18 20.28 -17.45
CA SER A 181 -47.54 19.78 -17.54
C SER A 181 -48.17 20.30 -18.82
N ARG A 182 -48.35 19.41 -19.82
CA ARG A 182 -49.45 19.53 -20.79
C ARG A 182 -50.28 18.27 -20.67
N VAL A 183 -51.22 18.31 -19.74
CA VAL A 183 -52.35 17.39 -19.69
C VAL A 183 -53.31 17.78 -20.81
N THR A 184 -53.52 16.84 -21.71
CA THR A 184 -54.51 16.84 -22.78
C THR A 184 -55.93 17.01 -22.21
N GLU A 185 -56.70 17.96 -22.77
CA GLU A 185 -58.14 18.12 -22.57
C GLU A 185 -58.93 16.89 -23.04
N SER A 186 -60.00 16.51 -22.31
CA SER A 186 -61.43 16.57 -22.70
C SER A 186 -62.31 15.55 -21.90
N PRO A 187 -63.66 15.64 -21.88
CA PRO A 187 -64.45 15.92 -20.67
C PRO A 187 -65.55 14.85 -20.39
N SER A 188 -66.39 15.06 -19.34
CA SER A 188 -67.68 14.37 -18.99
C SER A 188 -67.65 13.87 -17.53
N VAL A 189 -68.62 14.03 -16.62
CA VAL A 189 -70.02 14.52 -16.59
C VAL A 189 -70.38 14.86 -15.11
N ALA A 190 -71.46 15.64 -14.93
CA ALA A 190 -72.21 16.08 -13.73
C ALA A 190 -72.21 15.11 -12.50
N ASP A 191 -72.38 15.54 -11.24
CA ASP A 191 -73.51 16.29 -10.66
C ASP A 191 -73.16 16.94 -9.28
N PRO A 192 -74.01 17.86 -8.75
CA PRO A 192 -73.72 18.78 -7.63
C PRO A 192 -74.31 18.32 -6.28
N VAL A 193 -73.92 18.93 -5.14
CA VAL A 193 -74.81 19.16 -3.96
C VAL A 193 -74.12 19.96 -2.81
N ALA A 194 -74.89 20.93 -2.28
CA ALA A 194 -74.91 21.57 -0.94
C ALA A 194 -73.70 22.40 -0.45
N LYS A 195 -73.79 23.73 -0.32
CA LYS A 195 -74.54 24.60 0.64
C LYS A 195 -73.80 24.94 1.96
N ASN A 196 -73.43 26.23 2.03
CA ASN A 196 -73.65 27.21 3.11
C ASN A 196 -72.79 27.31 4.38
N SER A 197 -72.50 28.61 4.66
CA SER A 197 -72.21 29.29 5.94
C SER A 197 -70.78 29.13 6.52
N ARG A 198 -70.08 30.19 6.98
CA ARG A 198 -70.56 31.33 7.79
C ARG A 198 -69.55 32.50 7.79
N LYS A 199 -70.09 33.73 7.89
CA LYS A 199 -69.45 35.05 8.12
C LYS A 199 -68.62 35.14 9.42
N GLY A 200 -67.59 36.00 9.41
CA GLY A 200 -67.02 36.66 10.60
C GLY A 200 -65.72 37.44 10.30
N PRO A 201 -65.62 38.77 10.56
CA PRO A 201 -64.53 39.64 10.08
C PRO A 201 -63.50 40.00 11.17
N SER A 202 -62.24 40.29 10.80
CA SER A 202 -61.45 41.36 11.45
C SER A 202 -60.14 41.67 10.72
N THR A 203 -59.94 42.95 10.46
CA THR A 203 -58.76 43.65 9.95
C THR A 203 -57.71 43.89 11.05
N ALA A 204 -56.44 43.54 10.80
CA ALA A 204 -55.26 44.23 11.34
C ALA A 204 -53.99 43.80 10.55
N PRO A 205 -52.94 44.65 10.45
CA PRO A 205 -52.01 44.68 9.32
C PRO A 205 -50.80 43.74 9.43
N ALA A 206 -50.26 43.36 8.28
CA ALA A 206 -49.14 42.44 8.09
C ALA A 206 -47.83 42.88 8.77
N PRO A 207 -47.07 41.96 9.40
CA PRO A 207 -45.65 42.15 9.64
C PRO A 207 -44.86 41.82 8.37
N ALA A 208 -43.88 42.67 8.05
CA ALA A 208 -42.99 42.54 6.89
C ALA A 208 -42.33 41.14 6.82
N PRO A 209 -42.18 40.55 5.63
CA PRO A 209 -41.43 39.31 5.48
C PRO A 209 -39.94 39.57 5.76
N ALA A 210 -39.37 38.77 6.66
CA ALA A 210 -37.93 38.67 6.85
C ALA A 210 -37.23 38.31 5.52
N PRO A 211 -35.99 38.77 5.28
CA PRO A 211 -35.31 38.49 4.02
C PRO A 211 -35.12 36.98 3.85
N GLU A 212 -35.68 36.43 2.77
CA GLU A 212 -35.44 35.06 2.31
C GLU A 212 -33.93 34.82 2.19
N PRO A 213 -33.41 33.64 2.61
CA PRO A 213 -32.08 33.23 2.24
C PRO A 213 -32.01 33.14 0.71
N ALA A 214 -31.08 33.90 0.11
CA ALA A 214 -30.91 34.01 -1.32
C ALA A 214 -30.91 32.63 -2.01
N PRO A 215 -31.65 32.46 -3.13
CA PRO A 215 -31.65 31.19 -3.86
C PRO A 215 -30.25 30.94 -4.42
N ALA A 216 -29.77 29.70 -4.23
CA ALA A 216 -28.54 29.24 -4.85
C ALA A 216 -28.68 29.38 -6.37
N VAL A 217 -27.89 30.28 -6.97
CA VAL A 217 -27.93 30.58 -8.40
C VAL A 217 -27.61 29.30 -9.18
N ALA A 218 -28.54 28.88 -10.04
CA ALA A 218 -28.35 27.74 -10.92
C ALA A 218 -27.17 28.00 -11.89
N PRO A 219 -26.32 27.00 -12.16
CA PRO A 219 -25.18 27.18 -13.05
C PRO A 219 -25.65 27.51 -14.47
N THR A 220 -25.03 28.52 -15.06
CA THR A 220 -25.24 28.97 -16.43
C THR A 220 -24.93 27.86 -17.45
N SER A 221 -25.50 27.93 -18.66
CA SER A 221 -25.27 26.91 -19.71
C SER A 221 -23.79 26.75 -20.07
N SER A 222 -23.01 27.83 -19.97
CA SER A 222 -21.55 27.83 -20.10
C SER A 222 -20.86 27.07 -18.96
N GLU A 223 -21.33 27.19 -17.71
CA GLU A 223 -20.79 26.42 -16.58
C GLU A 223 -21.07 24.92 -16.72
N GLN A 224 -22.27 24.53 -17.17
CA GLN A 224 -22.57 23.11 -17.44
C GLN A 224 -21.68 22.52 -18.54
N GLU A 225 -21.39 23.27 -19.61
CA GLU A 225 -20.45 22.82 -20.64
C GLU A 225 -19.02 22.64 -20.10
N VAL A 226 -18.55 23.56 -19.27
CA VAL A 226 -17.23 23.48 -18.64
C VAL A 226 -17.13 22.26 -17.73
N ILE A 227 -18.19 21.96 -16.96
CA ILE A 227 -18.25 20.76 -16.09
C ILE A 227 -18.21 19.49 -16.94
N LYS A 228 -19.02 19.38 -18.01
CA LYS A 228 -19.00 18.21 -18.92
C LYS A 228 -17.64 17.97 -19.55
N ARG A 229 -16.97 19.03 -20.03
CA ARG A 229 -15.62 18.96 -20.60
C ARG A 229 -14.59 18.51 -19.55
N THR A 230 -14.71 19.01 -18.33
CA THR A 230 -13.83 18.65 -17.21
C THR A 230 -14.04 17.19 -16.80
N MET A 231 -15.28 16.74 -16.67
CA MET A 231 -15.67 15.37 -16.38
C MET A 231 -15.12 14.38 -17.44
N GLY A 232 -15.22 14.75 -18.72
CA GLY A 232 -14.64 13.98 -19.82
C GLY A 232 -13.12 13.82 -19.70
N ARG A 233 -12.40 14.91 -19.41
CA ARG A 233 -10.94 14.89 -19.20
C ARG A 233 -10.54 14.03 -18.00
N LEU A 234 -11.28 14.11 -16.89
CA LEU A 234 -11.02 13.30 -15.71
C LEU A 234 -11.24 11.81 -16.00
N ASN A 235 -12.29 11.47 -16.74
CA ASN A 235 -12.57 10.09 -17.13
C ASN A 235 -11.44 9.50 -18.00
N GLU A 236 -10.93 10.27 -18.97
CA GLU A 236 -9.82 9.85 -19.80
C GLU A 236 -8.53 9.63 -18.99
N ARG A 237 -8.23 10.54 -18.05
CA ARG A 237 -7.10 10.39 -17.13
C ARG A 237 -7.24 9.17 -16.23
N LEU A 238 -8.43 8.94 -15.68
CA LEU A 238 -8.71 7.78 -14.83
C LEU A 238 -8.56 6.47 -15.62
N LYS A 239 -9.07 6.44 -16.85
CA LYS A 239 -8.90 5.28 -17.75
C LYS A 239 -7.42 5.01 -18.02
N LYS A 240 -6.63 6.03 -18.37
CA LYS A 240 -5.17 5.88 -18.58
C LYS A 240 -4.45 5.37 -17.33
N LEU A 241 -4.78 5.92 -16.15
CA LEU A 241 -4.18 5.49 -14.89
C LEU A 241 -4.54 4.04 -14.54
N ASN A 242 -5.81 3.66 -14.72
CA ASN A 242 -6.27 2.30 -14.45
C ASN A 242 -5.68 1.29 -15.45
N THR A 243 -5.62 1.65 -16.74
CA THR A 243 -4.96 0.83 -17.76
C THR A 243 -3.48 0.64 -17.43
N ASN A 244 -2.75 1.70 -17.07
CA ASN A 244 -1.35 1.61 -16.70
C ASN A 244 -1.14 0.73 -15.45
N SER A 245 -1.97 0.93 -14.42
CA SER A 245 -1.89 0.14 -13.18
C SER A 245 -2.20 -1.34 -13.42
N SER A 246 -3.23 -1.63 -14.23
CA SER A 246 -3.58 -3.00 -14.63
C SER A 246 -2.46 -3.65 -15.44
N MET A 247 -1.85 -2.93 -16.38
CA MET A 247 -0.71 -3.45 -17.15
C MET A 247 0.48 -3.79 -16.25
N LEU A 248 0.80 -2.92 -15.29
CA LEU A 248 1.88 -3.18 -14.32
C LEU A 248 1.57 -4.38 -13.42
N ASN A 249 0.31 -4.56 -12.99
CA ASN A 249 -0.08 -5.73 -12.21
C ASN A 249 0.01 -7.03 -13.03
N ILE A 250 -0.39 -7.03 -14.30
CA ILE A 250 -0.21 -8.19 -15.20
C ILE A 250 1.27 -8.49 -15.41
N LEU A 251 2.08 -7.47 -15.65
CA LEU A 251 3.52 -7.64 -15.86
C LEU A 251 4.22 -8.15 -14.60
N THR A 252 3.80 -7.67 -13.43
CA THR A 252 4.23 -8.19 -12.11
C THR A 252 3.88 -9.67 -11.97
N LEU A 253 2.66 -10.07 -12.32
CA LEU A 253 2.24 -11.47 -12.26
C LEU A 253 3.05 -12.35 -13.23
N MET A 254 3.31 -11.88 -14.45
CA MET A 254 4.15 -12.58 -15.42
C MET A 254 5.57 -12.77 -14.91
N ALA A 255 6.16 -11.72 -14.34
CA ALA A 255 7.51 -11.76 -13.76
C ALA A 255 7.61 -12.72 -12.56
N LEU A 256 6.61 -12.73 -11.68
CA LEU A 256 6.53 -13.67 -10.56
C LEU A 256 6.32 -15.12 -11.04
N THR A 257 5.49 -15.33 -12.08
CA THR A 257 5.27 -16.64 -12.68
C THR A 257 6.57 -17.19 -13.27
N TRP A 258 7.34 -16.35 -13.98
CA TRP A 258 8.63 -16.74 -14.52
C TRP A 258 9.60 -17.17 -13.42
N HIS A 259 9.66 -16.42 -12.32
CA HIS A 259 10.48 -16.76 -11.16
C HIS A 259 10.05 -18.07 -10.50
N LEU A 260 8.73 -18.32 -10.41
CA LEU A 260 8.18 -19.58 -9.88
C LEU A 260 8.55 -20.78 -10.76
N VAL A 261 8.44 -20.65 -12.08
CA VAL A 261 8.84 -21.70 -13.04
C VAL A 261 10.34 -22.00 -12.91
N TYR A 262 11.18 -20.97 -12.85
CA TYR A 262 12.61 -21.14 -12.65
C TYR A 262 12.92 -21.92 -11.37
N LEU A 263 12.26 -21.56 -10.27
CA LEU A 263 12.47 -22.23 -8.98
C LEU A 263 12.01 -23.69 -9.03
N GLY A 264 10.86 -23.96 -9.67
CA GLY A 264 10.34 -25.30 -9.90
C GLY A 264 11.29 -26.18 -10.70
N GLN A 265 11.85 -25.67 -11.80
CA GLN A 265 12.83 -26.39 -12.61
C GLN A 265 14.10 -26.72 -11.82
N ARG A 266 14.56 -25.79 -10.97
CA ARG A 266 15.75 -26.00 -10.15
C ARG A 266 15.53 -27.01 -9.02
N LEU A 267 14.32 -27.06 -8.46
CA LEU A 267 13.92 -28.10 -7.50
C LEU A 267 13.93 -29.48 -8.17
N THR A 268 13.36 -29.61 -9.37
CA THR A 268 13.31 -30.89 -10.09
C THR A 268 14.68 -31.38 -10.57
N LEU A 269 15.64 -30.49 -10.81
CA LEU A 269 16.99 -30.87 -11.24
C LEU A 269 17.88 -31.34 -10.08
N ASN A 270 17.50 -31.07 -8.83
CA ASN A 270 18.27 -31.42 -7.63
C ASN A 270 17.67 -32.59 -6.83
N CYS A 271 16.50 -33.11 -7.25
CA CYS A 271 15.89 -34.35 -6.75
C CYS A 271 16.23 -35.50 -7.71
#